data_AF-A0A6J2YLP9-F1
#
_entry.id   AF-A0A6J2YLP9-F1
#
_cell.length_a   1.000
_cell.length_b   1.000
_cell.length_c   1.000
_cell.angle_alpha   90.00
_cell.angle_beta   90.00
_cell.angle_gamma   90.00
#
_symmetry.space_group_name_H-M   'P 1'
#
loop_
_entity.id
_entity.type
_entity.pdbx_description
1 polymer ?
#
loop_
_entity_poly.entity_id
_entity_poly.type
_entity_poly.pdbx_seq_one_letter_code
_entity_poly.pdbx_strand_id
1 'polypeptide(L)'
;MAESIIELLSKRTEFLNLLDQDIDKNSALTEDIQKKIESLEETKRNITELGKEPEHFALIPLCKRLFMPGQIVHTGEYLIRYDAHPYSYSALRTKDQTIKHLDAQINSQQELLKKSELSVFQLEERKKILIGQNNEDFISGQVLEDAEYESISMEVANMPKEIQSDKGVAVKVGNYYEIFEYEEN
;
A
#
# COMPACT_ATOMS: atom_id res chain seq x y z
N MET A 1 11.74 -19.57 34.39
CA MET A 1 10.34 -19.99 34.14
C MET A 1 9.43 -18.80 33.84
N ALA A 2 9.38 -17.74 34.65
CA ALA A 2 8.77 -16.47 34.22
C ALA A 2 9.47 -15.86 32.97
N GLU A 3 10.78 -16.14 32.81
CA GLU A 3 11.58 -15.67 31.68
C GLU A 3 11.09 -16.16 30.31
N SER A 4 10.58 -17.40 30.15
CA SER A 4 10.17 -17.88 28.81
C SER A 4 8.86 -17.27 28.34
N ILE A 5 7.92 -16.97 29.26
CA ILE A 5 6.66 -16.28 28.95
C ILE A 5 6.92 -14.81 28.64
N ILE A 6 7.80 -14.15 29.40
CA ILE A 6 8.24 -12.77 29.13
C ILE A 6 8.99 -12.71 27.77
N GLU A 7 9.79 -13.73 27.45
CA GLU A 7 10.47 -13.84 26.16
C GLU A 7 9.48 -14.07 24.99
N LEU A 8 8.42 -14.86 25.19
CA LEU A 8 7.36 -15.03 24.19
C LEU A 8 6.54 -13.74 23.96
N LEU A 9 6.18 -13.02 25.03
CA LEU A 9 5.44 -11.76 24.94
C LEU A 9 6.27 -10.63 24.31
N SER A 10 7.56 -10.56 24.61
CA SER A 10 8.48 -9.62 23.95
C SER A 10 8.66 -9.94 22.47
N LYS A 11 8.87 -11.22 22.10
CA LYS A 11 8.91 -11.65 20.69
C LYS A 11 7.63 -11.32 19.91
N ARG A 12 6.46 -11.44 20.54
CA ARG A 12 5.17 -11.03 19.94
C ARG A 12 5.13 -9.52 19.69
N THR A 13 5.62 -8.72 20.64
CA THR A 13 5.64 -7.26 20.51
C THR A 13 6.64 -6.81 19.44
N GLU A 14 7.82 -7.44 19.38
CA GLU A 14 8.79 -7.23 18.30
C GLU A 14 8.19 -7.58 16.93
N PHE A 15 7.47 -8.70 16.83
CA PHE A 15 6.82 -9.10 15.59
C PHE A 15 5.73 -8.12 15.14
N LEU A 16 4.92 -7.61 16.07
CA LEU A 16 3.93 -6.57 15.77
C LEU A 16 4.58 -5.27 15.28
N ASN A 17 5.70 -4.86 15.89
CA ASN A 17 6.45 -3.69 15.43
C ASN A 17 7.05 -3.88 14.03
N LEU A 18 7.51 -5.09 13.69
CA LEU A 18 7.98 -5.41 12.34
C LEU A 18 6.86 -5.35 11.32
N LEU A 19 5.67 -5.86 11.65
CA LEU A 19 4.50 -5.74 10.79
C LEU A 19 4.13 -4.27 10.54
N ASP A 20 4.20 -3.42 11.55
CA ASP A 20 3.93 -1.99 11.41
C ASP A 20 4.93 -1.32 10.46
N GLN A 21 6.22 -1.63 10.60
CA GLN A 21 7.24 -1.14 9.68
C GLN A 21 7.01 -1.60 8.22
N ASP A 22 6.53 -2.82 8.02
CA ASP A 22 6.28 -3.36 6.69
C ASP A 22 4.98 -2.79 6.08
N ILE A 23 3.96 -2.51 6.90
CA ILE A 23 2.76 -1.77 6.50
C ILE A 23 3.15 -0.34 6.08
N ASP A 24 3.97 0.35 6.87
CA ASP A 24 4.42 1.72 6.56
C ASP A 24 5.21 1.77 5.25
N LYS A 25 6.15 0.82 5.04
CA LYS A 25 6.91 0.73 3.79
C LYS A 25 6.02 0.48 2.58
N ASN A 26 5.07 -0.45 2.69
CA ASN A 26 4.16 -0.75 1.59
C ASN A 26 3.18 0.41 1.34
N SER A 27 2.74 1.11 2.38
CA SER A 27 1.91 2.31 2.24
C SER A 27 2.65 3.44 1.52
N ALA A 28 3.91 3.70 1.89
CA ALA A 28 4.76 4.66 1.19
C ALA A 28 4.99 4.27 -0.28
N LEU A 29 5.21 2.99 -0.56
CA LEU A 29 5.35 2.47 -1.92
C LEU A 29 4.05 2.65 -2.73
N THR A 30 2.89 2.47 -2.11
CA THR A 30 1.57 2.67 -2.71
C THR A 30 1.38 4.15 -3.08
N GLU A 31 1.74 5.07 -2.19
CA GLU A 31 1.70 6.53 -2.45
C GLU A 31 2.66 6.92 -3.59
N ASP A 32 3.86 6.35 -3.62
CA ASP A 32 4.84 6.61 -4.70
C ASP A 32 4.36 6.09 -6.07
N ILE A 33 3.69 4.94 -6.11
CA ILE A 33 3.07 4.41 -7.34
C ILE A 33 1.93 5.33 -7.79
N GLN A 34 1.10 5.80 -6.87
CA GLN A 34 -0.01 6.69 -7.19
C GLN A 34 0.47 8.03 -7.79
N LYS A 35 1.50 8.65 -7.18
CA LYS A 35 2.15 9.86 -7.74
C LYS A 35 2.71 9.63 -9.14
N LYS A 36 3.27 8.44 -9.41
CA LYS A 36 3.75 8.09 -10.76
C LYS A 36 2.61 7.95 -11.76
N ILE A 37 1.50 7.33 -11.38
CA ILE A 37 0.31 7.22 -12.23
C ILE A 37 -0.22 8.61 -12.58
N GLU A 38 -0.39 9.48 -11.58
CA GLU A 38 -0.85 10.86 -11.77
C GLU A 38 0.07 11.63 -12.74
N SER A 39 1.38 11.52 -12.58
CA SER A 39 2.36 12.14 -13.48
C SER A 39 2.28 11.62 -14.92
N LEU A 40 2.04 10.31 -15.10
CA LEU A 40 1.86 9.71 -16.43
C LEU A 40 0.54 10.15 -17.08
N GLU A 41 -0.54 10.25 -16.32
CA GLU A 41 -1.84 10.75 -16.78
C GLU A 41 -1.78 12.23 -17.17
N GLU A 42 -1.09 13.06 -16.37
CA GLU A 42 -0.82 14.45 -16.69
C GLU A 42 -0.03 14.58 -17.99
N THR A 43 1.04 13.78 -18.13
CA THR A 43 1.84 13.74 -19.37
C THR A 43 0.99 13.35 -20.58
N LYS A 44 0.12 12.35 -20.44
CA LYS A 44 -0.81 11.94 -21.50
C LYS A 44 -1.79 13.06 -21.88
N ARG A 45 -2.33 13.79 -20.90
CA ARG A 45 -3.20 14.96 -21.14
C ARG A 45 -2.43 16.06 -21.89
N ASN A 46 -1.22 16.39 -21.43
CA ASN A 46 -0.37 17.41 -22.05
C ASN A 46 -0.06 17.07 -23.52
N ILE A 47 0.31 15.82 -23.83
CA ILE A 47 0.55 15.35 -25.20
C ILE A 47 -0.72 15.48 -26.06
N THR A 48 -1.89 15.21 -25.47
CA THR A 48 -3.17 15.31 -26.17
C THR A 48 -3.51 16.76 -26.52
N GLU A 49 -3.26 17.68 -25.59
CA GLU A 49 -3.47 19.13 -25.74
C GLU A 49 -2.46 19.77 -26.69
N LEU A 50 -1.16 19.48 -26.52
CA LEU A 50 -0.10 19.93 -27.43
C LEU A 50 -0.38 19.52 -28.87
N GLY A 51 -0.95 18.33 -29.09
CA GLY A 51 -1.32 17.89 -30.44
C GLY A 51 -2.52 18.62 -31.06
N LYS A 52 -3.15 19.59 -30.40
CA LYS A 52 -4.23 20.42 -30.98
C LYS A 52 -3.70 21.69 -31.64
N GLU A 53 -2.60 22.25 -31.13
CA GLU A 53 -1.99 23.49 -31.62
C GLU A 53 -0.58 23.20 -32.15
N PRO A 54 -0.34 23.32 -33.46
CA PRO A 54 0.95 22.97 -34.05
C PRO A 54 2.10 23.90 -33.61
N GLU A 55 1.77 25.13 -33.22
CA GLU A 55 2.71 26.14 -32.76
C GLU A 55 2.14 26.88 -31.55
N HIS A 56 2.94 27.02 -30.50
CA HIS A 56 2.57 27.79 -29.32
C HIS A 56 3.81 28.37 -28.63
N PHE A 57 3.63 29.51 -27.96
CA PHE A 57 4.67 30.11 -27.13
C PHE A 57 4.58 29.54 -25.72
N ALA A 58 5.71 29.09 -25.18
CA ALA A 58 5.78 28.53 -23.84
C ALA A 58 7.02 29.03 -23.09
N LEU A 59 6.92 29.03 -21.77
CA LEU A 59 8.06 29.23 -20.88
C LEU A 59 8.65 27.86 -20.54
N ILE A 60 9.81 27.57 -21.09
CA ILE A 60 10.51 26.30 -20.90
C ILE A 60 11.33 26.39 -19.61
N PRO A 61 11.10 25.52 -18.61
CA PRO A 61 11.89 25.51 -17.39
C PRO A 61 13.30 24.99 -17.69
N LEU A 62 14.32 25.80 -17.36
CA LEU A 62 15.72 25.37 -17.38
C LEU A 62 16.16 24.82 -16.02
N CYS A 63 15.64 25.41 -14.94
CA CYS A 63 15.93 25.07 -13.54
C CYS A 63 14.71 25.44 -12.66
N LYS A 64 14.76 25.12 -11.36
CA LYS A 64 13.65 25.34 -10.39
C LYS A 64 13.05 26.76 -10.37
N ARG A 65 13.79 27.79 -10.79
CA ARG A 65 13.33 29.20 -10.80
C ARG A 65 13.74 29.98 -12.06
N LEU A 66 14.18 29.27 -13.11
CA LEU A 66 14.67 29.89 -14.33
C LEU A 66 13.90 29.33 -15.52
N PHE A 67 13.32 30.23 -16.30
CA PHE A 67 12.50 29.91 -17.46
C PHE A 67 13.03 30.64 -18.69
N MET A 68 12.96 30.00 -19.85
CA MET A 68 13.31 30.57 -21.14
C MET A 68 12.06 30.66 -22.01
N PRO A 69 11.72 31.82 -22.57
CA PRO A 69 10.65 31.90 -23.56
C PRO A 69 11.09 31.20 -24.85
N GLY A 70 10.24 30.33 -25.37
CA GLY A 70 10.48 29.62 -26.62
C GLY A 70 9.18 29.42 -27.40
N GLN A 71 9.31 29.28 -28.71
CA GLN A 71 8.24 28.80 -29.58
C GLN A 71 8.41 27.30 -29.75
N ILE A 72 7.39 26.54 -29.36
CA ILE A 72 7.34 25.10 -29.58
C ILE A 72 6.69 24.88 -30.94
N VAL A 73 7.42 24.25 -31.84
CA VAL A 73 6.93 23.83 -33.16
C VAL A 73 6.83 22.31 -33.16
N HIS A 74 5.61 21.79 -33.24
CA HIS A 74 5.35 20.38 -33.03
C HIS A 74 5.32 19.61 -34.37
N THR A 75 6.18 18.61 -34.53
CA THR A 75 6.26 17.78 -35.75
C THR A 75 5.30 16.59 -35.79
N GLY A 76 4.59 16.32 -34.69
CA GLY A 76 3.75 15.11 -34.53
C GLY A 76 4.48 13.97 -33.83
N GLU A 77 5.77 14.15 -33.53
CA GLU A 77 6.67 13.14 -33.00
C GLU A 77 7.20 13.54 -31.63
N TYR A 78 7.34 12.55 -30.76
CA TYR A 78 7.79 12.69 -29.38
C TYR A 78 9.01 11.80 -29.15
N LEU A 79 9.98 12.32 -28.41
CA LEU A 79 11.16 11.56 -28.02
C LEU A 79 10.85 10.77 -26.75
N ILE A 80 10.81 9.44 -26.86
CA ILE A 80 10.60 8.54 -25.73
C ILE A 80 11.92 7.91 -25.32
N ARG A 81 12.24 7.96 -24.02
CA ARG A 81 13.37 7.26 -23.43
C ARG A 81 12.95 5.86 -22.98
N TYR A 82 13.70 4.86 -23.41
CA TYR A 82 13.58 3.47 -22.97
C TYR A 82 14.76 3.15 -22.07
N ASP A 83 14.47 2.83 -20.82
CA ASP A 83 15.46 2.36 -19.87
C ASP A 83 15.63 0.85 -20.04
N ALA A 84 16.71 0.44 -20.71
CA ALA A 84 17.12 -0.94 -20.87
C ALA A 84 18.52 -1.12 -20.25
N HIS A 85 18.75 -2.25 -19.58
CA HIS A 85 20.08 -2.62 -19.11
C HIS A 85 20.78 -3.39 -20.26
N PRO A 86 22.01 -3.04 -20.69
CA PRO A 86 22.98 -2.10 -20.12
C PRO A 86 22.87 -0.63 -20.54
N TYR A 87 22.19 -0.30 -21.64
CA TYR A 87 22.14 1.07 -22.15
C TYR A 87 20.70 1.54 -22.40
N SER A 88 20.36 2.70 -21.84
CA SER A 88 19.12 3.40 -22.20
C SER A 88 19.25 3.99 -23.61
N TYR A 89 18.19 3.91 -24.39
CA TYR A 89 18.11 4.54 -25.72
C TYR A 89 16.87 5.41 -25.82
N SER A 90 16.88 6.35 -26.77
CA SER A 90 15.72 7.20 -27.06
C SER A 90 15.23 6.94 -28.48
N ALA A 91 13.93 6.93 -28.69
CA ALA A 91 13.33 6.75 -30.00
C ALA A 91 12.22 7.78 -30.25
N LEU A 92 12.14 8.26 -31.49
CA LEU A 92 11.05 9.10 -31.94
C LEU A 92 9.82 8.25 -32.22
N ARG A 93 8.68 8.70 -31.72
CA ARG A 93 7.39 8.01 -31.84
C ARG A 93 6.32 9.01 -32.18
N THR A 94 5.34 8.57 -32.98
CA THR A 94 4.17 9.41 -33.27
C THR A 94 3.31 9.60 -32.01
N LYS A 95 2.43 10.60 -32.02
CA LYS A 95 1.45 10.85 -30.95
C LYS A 95 0.73 9.56 -30.49
N ASP A 96 0.15 8.81 -31.42
CA ASP A 96 -0.64 7.61 -31.09
C ASP A 96 0.23 6.49 -30.49
N GLN A 97 1.46 6.34 -30.99
CA GLN A 97 2.41 5.37 -30.43
C GLN A 97 2.83 5.76 -29.02
N THR A 98 3.00 7.06 -28.77
CA THR A 98 3.36 7.60 -27.46
C THR A 98 2.22 7.44 -26.46
N ILE A 99 0.98 7.71 -26.86
CA ILE A 99 -0.19 7.48 -26.03
C ILE A 99 -0.34 6.00 -25.67
N LYS A 100 -0.22 5.09 -26.64
CA LYS A 100 -0.24 3.64 -26.37
C LYS A 100 0.88 3.20 -25.42
N HIS A 101 2.06 3.80 -25.53
CA HIS A 101 3.17 3.51 -24.63
C HIS A 101 2.87 3.98 -23.20
N LEU A 102 2.32 5.19 -23.03
CA LEU A 102 1.89 5.71 -21.73
C LEU A 102 0.76 4.87 -21.14
N ASP A 103 -0.22 4.43 -21.94
CA ASP A 103 -1.29 3.54 -21.48
C ASP A 103 -0.76 2.20 -20.97
N ALA A 104 0.21 1.61 -21.67
CA ALA A 104 0.87 0.40 -21.21
C ALA A 104 1.61 0.61 -19.88
N GLN A 105 2.29 1.76 -19.71
CA GLN A 105 2.95 2.11 -18.45
C GLN A 105 1.93 2.32 -17.32
N ILE A 106 0.86 3.08 -17.56
CA ILE A 106 -0.22 3.30 -16.57
C ILE A 106 -0.82 1.97 -16.14
N ASN A 107 -1.17 1.08 -17.07
CA ASN A 107 -1.72 -0.24 -16.75
C ASN A 107 -0.74 -1.06 -15.91
N SER A 108 0.55 -1.05 -16.26
CA SER A 108 1.57 -1.76 -15.48
C SER A 108 1.70 -1.22 -14.04
N GLN A 109 1.60 0.11 -13.87
CA GLN A 109 1.63 0.73 -12.54
C GLN A 109 0.35 0.45 -11.76
N GLN A 110 -0.82 0.43 -12.40
CA GLN A 110 -2.09 0.07 -11.77
C GLN A 110 -2.11 -1.39 -11.31
N GLU A 111 -1.52 -2.32 -12.07
CA GLU A 111 -1.36 -3.70 -11.63
C GLU A 111 -0.43 -3.80 -10.41
N LEU A 112 0.66 -3.04 -10.39
CA LEU A 112 1.56 -2.96 -9.24
C LEU A 112 0.86 -2.35 -8.02
N LEU A 113 0.05 -1.31 -8.21
CA LEU A 113 -0.76 -0.70 -7.16
C LEU A 113 -1.68 -1.71 -6.51
N LYS A 114 -2.48 -2.44 -7.31
CA LYS A 114 -3.39 -3.49 -6.80
C LYS A 114 -2.65 -4.58 -6.02
N LYS A 115 -1.46 -4.98 -6.47
CA LYS A 115 -0.63 -5.97 -5.76
C LYS A 115 -0.12 -5.41 -4.42
N SER A 116 0.27 -4.14 -4.40
CA SER A 116 0.72 -3.45 -3.18
C SER A 116 -0.41 -3.30 -2.16
N GLU A 117 -1.59 -2.84 -2.60
CA GLU A 117 -2.79 -2.70 -1.76
C GLU A 117 -3.20 -4.05 -1.15
N LEU A 118 -3.20 -5.12 -1.96
CA LEU A 118 -3.49 -6.47 -1.47
C LEU A 118 -2.45 -6.95 -0.45
N SER A 119 -1.17 -6.58 -0.63
CA SER A 119 -0.12 -6.87 0.35
C SER A 119 -0.34 -6.12 1.66
N VAL A 120 -0.72 -4.83 1.62
CA VAL A 120 -1.06 -4.04 2.82
C VAL A 120 -2.23 -4.68 3.55
N PHE A 121 -3.31 -5.00 2.82
CA PHE A 121 -4.49 -5.65 3.39
C PHE A 121 -4.13 -6.98 4.09
N GLN A 122 -3.31 -7.83 3.48
CA GLN A 122 -2.87 -9.09 4.10
C GLN A 122 -2.05 -8.87 5.39
N LEU A 123 -1.20 -7.84 5.42
CA LEU A 123 -0.42 -7.50 6.62
C LEU A 123 -1.31 -6.97 7.74
N GLU A 124 -2.29 -6.12 7.41
CA GLU A 124 -3.27 -5.61 8.36
C GLU A 124 -4.15 -6.72 8.94
N GLU A 125 -4.66 -7.62 8.11
CA GLU A 125 -5.44 -8.78 8.56
C GLU A 125 -4.61 -9.68 9.49
N ARG A 126 -3.34 -9.93 9.13
CA ARG A 126 -2.43 -10.69 9.99
C ARG A 126 -2.20 -10.00 11.33
N LYS A 127 -2.07 -8.67 11.34
CA LYS A 127 -1.94 -7.87 12.56
C LYS A 127 -3.20 -7.98 13.44
N LYS A 128 -4.40 -7.88 12.86
CA LYS A 128 -5.69 -8.02 13.58
C LYS A 128 -5.82 -9.37 14.27
N ILE A 129 -5.52 -10.46 13.56
CA ILE A 129 -5.52 -11.83 14.11
C ILE A 129 -4.56 -11.92 15.30
N LEU A 130 -3.36 -11.35 15.19
CA LEU A 130 -2.35 -11.41 16.26
C LEU A 130 -2.68 -10.54 17.46
N ILE A 131 -3.43 -9.46 17.28
CA ILE A 131 -3.92 -8.62 18.39
C ILE A 131 -5.15 -9.28 19.05
N GLY A 132 -5.83 -10.16 18.33
CA GLY A 132 -7.10 -10.73 18.76
C GLY A 132 -8.25 -9.74 18.61
N GLN A 133 -8.18 -8.82 17.65
CA GLN A 133 -9.36 -8.03 17.26
C GLN A 133 -10.21 -8.91 16.34
N ASN A 134 -11.36 -9.33 16.83
CA ASN A 134 -12.36 -10.00 15.99
C ASN A 134 -12.92 -8.99 14.97
N ASN A 135 -13.31 -9.50 13.81
CA ASN A 135 -13.81 -8.76 12.64
C ASN A 135 -15.06 -7.87 12.87
N GLU A 136 -15.52 -7.67 14.11
CA GLU A 136 -16.70 -6.86 14.43
C GLU A 136 -16.48 -5.35 14.26
N ASP A 137 -15.25 -4.84 14.43
CA ASP A 137 -15.01 -3.39 14.40
C ASP A 137 -15.03 -2.78 12.98
N PHE A 138 -14.97 -3.59 11.91
CA PHE A 138 -14.93 -3.09 10.52
C PHE A 138 -16.25 -3.23 9.74
N ILE A 139 -17.25 -3.97 10.25
CA ILE A 139 -18.60 -4.05 9.63
C ILE A 139 -19.45 -2.81 10.01
N SER A 140 -18.85 -1.76 10.57
CA SER A 140 -19.52 -0.47 10.80
C SER A 140 -19.49 0.46 9.58
N GLY A 141 -18.91 0.04 8.45
CA GLY A 141 -18.84 0.82 7.22
C GLY A 141 -19.04 -0.01 5.96
N GLN A 142 -20.31 -0.25 5.62
CA GLN A 142 -20.82 -0.77 4.34
C GLN A 142 -21.03 -2.30 4.19
N VAL A 143 -22.32 -2.64 4.28
CA VAL A 143 -23.06 -3.70 3.56
C VAL A 143 -22.74 -5.14 3.94
N LEU A 144 -23.63 -5.74 4.73
CA LEU A 144 -24.17 -7.10 4.58
C LEU A 144 -25.36 -7.22 5.56
N GLU A 145 -26.58 -7.05 5.06
CA GLU A 145 -27.83 -7.00 5.86
C GLU A 145 -28.38 -8.37 6.29
N ASP A 146 -27.80 -9.51 5.88
CA ASP A 146 -28.49 -10.81 6.00
C ASP A 146 -27.67 -11.96 6.64
N ALA A 147 -26.75 -11.67 7.56
CA ALA A 147 -26.11 -12.73 8.36
C ALA A 147 -26.27 -12.46 9.85
N GLU A 148 -27.08 -13.28 10.51
CA GLU A 148 -27.20 -13.38 11.96
C GLU A 148 -25.83 -13.72 12.58
N TYR A 149 -25.02 -12.71 12.89
CA TYR A 149 -23.84 -12.88 13.74
C TYR A 149 -24.25 -12.61 15.19
N GLU A 150 -24.16 -13.65 16.01
CA GLU A 150 -24.37 -13.60 17.45
C GLU A 150 -23.47 -12.52 18.07
N SER A 151 -24.09 -11.46 18.56
CA SER A 151 -23.47 -10.43 19.37
C SER A 151 -22.66 -11.05 20.52
N ILE A 152 -21.37 -10.71 20.64
CA ILE A 152 -20.56 -11.08 21.80
C ILE A 152 -21.28 -10.65 23.08
N SER A 153 -21.56 -11.59 23.99
CA SER A 153 -22.19 -11.28 25.27
C SER A 153 -21.26 -10.33 26.07
N MET A 154 -21.85 -9.36 26.78
CA MET A 154 -21.13 -8.42 27.67
C MET A 154 -20.19 -9.11 28.68
N GLU A 155 -20.38 -10.41 28.91
CA GLU A 155 -19.56 -11.24 29.78
C GLU A 155 -18.15 -11.44 29.21
N VAL A 156 -17.99 -11.65 27.89
CA VAL A 156 -16.68 -11.86 27.25
C VAL A 156 -15.86 -10.58 27.21
N ALA A 157 -16.47 -9.42 27.02
CA ALA A 157 -15.76 -8.12 27.04
C ALA A 157 -15.12 -7.83 28.41
N ASN A 158 -15.80 -8.21 29.50
CA ASN A 158 -15.36 -8.00 30.88
C ASN A 158 -14.37 -9.06 31.40
N MET A 159 -14.04 -10.07 30.60
CA MET A 159 -13.07 -11.08 30.98
C MET A 159 -11.65 -10.48 31.05
N PRO A 160 -10.87 -10.81 32.10
CA PRO A 160 -9.53 -10.27 32.33
C PRO A 160 -8.58 -10.57 31.16
N LYS A 161 -7.65 -9.64 30.87
CA LYS A 161 -6.71 -9.82 29.75
C LYS A 161 -5.74 -10.99 29.96
N GLU A 162 -5.52 -11.36 31.22
CA GLU A 162 -4.62 -12.41 31.64
C GLU A 162 -5.19 -13.09 32.89
N ILE A 163 -5.16 -14.42 32.91
CA ILE A 163 -5.48 -15.24 34.08
C ILE A 163 -4.22 -16.02 34.43
N GLN A 164 -3.60 -15.68 35.55
CA GLN A 164 -2.45 -16.41 36.08
C GLN A 164 -2.92 -17.56 36.98
N SER A 165 -2.32 -18.72 36.79
CA SER A 165 -2.53 -19.93 37.59
C SER A 165 -1.18 -20.55 37.95
N ASP A 166 -1.16 -21.37 39.01
CA ASP A 166 0.02 -22.12 39.43
C ASP A 166 0.53 -23.08 38.34
N LYS A 167 -0.32 -23.42 37.36
CA LYS A 167 -0.02 -24.32 36.23
C LYS A 167 0.28 -23.62 34.90
N GLY A 168 0.07 -22.31 34.81
CA GLY A 168 0.25 -21.60 33.55
C GLY A 168 -0.36 -20.20 33.52
N VAL A 169 -0.28 -19.55 32.36
CA VAL A 169 -0.89 -18.24 32.11
C VAL A 169 -1.85 -18.37 30.93
N ALA A 170 -3.08 -17.87 31.09
CA ALA A 170 -4.02 -17.78 30.00
C ALA A 170 -4.10 -16.31 29.54
N VAL A 171 -3.74 -16.02 28.28
CA VAL A 171 -3.79 -14.67 27.71
C VAL A 171 -4.97 -14.57 26.76
N LYS A 172 -5.76 -13.50 26.90
CA LYS A 172 -6.93 -13.28 26.06
C LYS A 172 -6.52 -12.90 24.64
N VAL A 173 -7.03 -13.63 23.65
CA VAL A 173 -6.87 -13.40 22.20
C VAL A 173 -8.27 -13.43 21.57
N GLY A 174 -8.85 -12.26 21.33
CA GLY A 174 -10.24 -12.14 20.86
C GLY A 174 -11.24 -12.71 21.85
N ASN A 175 -12.04 -13.68 21.40
CA ASN A 175 -13.04 -14.37 22.23
C ASN A 175 -12.48 -15.55 23.02
N TYR A 176 -11.20 -15.87 22.84
CA TYR A 176 -10.58 -17.06 23.42
C TYR A 176 -9.43 -16.70 24.35
N TYR A 177 -9.02 -17.67 25.15
CA TYR A 177 -7.77 -17.61 25.90
C TYR A 177 -6.79 -18.58 25.30
N GLU A 178 -5.58 -18.10 25.02
CA GLU A 178 -4.43 -18.94 24.71
C GLU A 178 -3.78 -19.34 26.04
N ILE A 179 -3.74 -20.65 26.31
CA ILE A 179 -3.21 -21.22 27.55
C ILE A 179 -1.73 -21.56 27.33
N PHE A 180 -0.87 -20.96 28.14
CA PHE A 180 0.55 -21.28 28.24
C PHE A 180 0.76 -22.09 29.51
N GLU A 181 0.92 -23.41 29.37
CA GLU A 181 1.22 -24.30 30.49
C GLU A 181 2.70 -24.21 30.85
N TYR A 182 3.02 -24.25 32.15
CA TYR A 182 4.40 -24.46 32.60
C TYR A 182 4.74 -25.94 32.39
N GLU A 183 5.77 -26.26 31.60
CA GLU A 183 6.25 -27.64 31.50
C GLU A 183 6.69 -28.13 32.90
N GLU A 184 6.07 -29.20 33.40
CA GLU A 184 6.50 -29.90 34.60
C GLU A 184 7.84 -30.60 34.29
N ASN A 185 8.94 -30.07 34.86
CA ASN A 185 10.20 -30.82 34.96
C ASN A 185 10.15 -31.78 36.15
#